data_AF-A0A662J9A7-F1
#
_entry.id   AF-A0A662J9A7-F1
#
_cell.length_a   1.000
_cell.length_b   1.000
_cell.length_c   1.000
_cell.angle_alpha   90.00
_cell.angle_beta   90.00
_cell.angle_gamma   90.00
#
_symmetry.space_group_name_H-M   'P 1'
#
loop_
_entity.id
_entity.type
_entity.pdbx_description
1 polymer ?
#
loop_
_entity_poly.entity_id
_entity_poly.type
_entity_poly.pdbx_seq_one_letter_code
_entity_poly.pdbx_strand_id
1 'polypeptide(L)' 'PSVQARVIQAIKDIREQMDITILIAEQYAKPILPIVDRGYIIENGAVTLSGTKDELLNNPEVKAAYFGV' A
#
# COMPACT_ATOMS: atom_id res chain seq x y z
N PRO A 1 11.94 -11.47 -4.70
CA PRO A 1 11.21 -11.02 -5.92
C PRO A 1 9.97 -11.88 -6.26
N SER A 2 10.11 -13.19 -6.43
CA SER A 2 9.00 -14.08 -6.82
C SER A 2 7.94 -14.27 -5.72
N VAL A 3 8.37 -14.42 -4.47
CA VAL A 3 7.44 -14.62 -3.33
C VAL A 3 6.58 -13.37 -3.11
N GLN A 4 7.15 -12.17 -3.17
CA GLN A 4 6.42 -10.92 -3.01
C GLN A 4 5.36 -10.72 -4.10
N ALA A 5 5.70 -11.00 -5.36
CA ALA A 5 4.74 -10.94 -6.46
C ALA A 5 3.59 -11.93 -6.25
N ARG A 6 3.87 -13.14 -5.75
CA ARG A 6 2.83 -14.13 -5.41
C ARG A 6 1.92 -13.66 -4.27
N VAL A 7 2.46 -13.01 -3.24
CA VAL A 7 1.66 -12.45 -2.14
C VAL A 7 0.73 -11.34 -2.66
N ILE A 8 1.26 -10.42 -3.46
CA ILE A 8 0.46 -9.35 -4.08
C ILE A 8 -0.65 -9.93 -4.95
N GLN A 9 -0.34 -10.97 -5.74
CA GLN A 9 -1.35 -11.62 -6.56
C GLN A 9 -2.42 -12.30 -5.71
N ALA A 10 -2.04 -13.04 -4.68
CA ALA A 10 -2.98 -13.69 -3.77
C ALA A 10 -3.92 -12.67 -3.09
N ILE A 11 -3.41 -11.50 -2.69
CA ILE A 11 -4.23 -10.43 -2.11
C ILE A 11 -5.29 -9.95 -3.11
N LYS A 12 -4.92 -9.74 -4.39
CA LYS A 12 -5.87 -9.34 -5.44
C LYS A 12 -6.92 -10.42 -5.68
N ASP A 13 -6.49 -11.67 -5.81
CA ASP A 13 -7.37 -12.80 -6.07
C ASP A 13 -8.40 -12.98 -4.95
N ILE A 14 -7.96 -12.88 -3.68
CA ILE A 14 -8.86 -12.97 -2.52
C ILE A 14 -9.90 -11.85 -2.55
N ARG A 15 -9.47 -10.60 -2.78
CA ARG A 15 -10.39 -9.45 -2.86
C ARG A 15 -11.42 -9.65 -3.96
N GLU A 16 -10.98 -10.02 -5.16
CA GLU A 16 -11.82 -10.10 -6.36
C GLU A 16 -12.77 -11.31 -6.33
N GLN A 17 -12.33 -12.45 -5.80
CA GLN A 17 -13.13 -13.67 -5.79
C GLN A 17 -14.08 -13.77 -4.60
N MET A 18 -13.70 -13.21 -3.45
CA MET A 18 -14.45 -13.37 -2.20
C MET A 18 -15.22 -12.12 -1.78
N ASP A 19 -15.00 -10.98 -2.45
CA ASP A 19 -15.61 -9.69 -2.14
C ASP A 19 -15.44 -9.29 -0.65
N ILE A 20 -14.21 -9.46 -0.14
CA ILE A 20 -13.87 -9.16 1.26
C ILE A 20 -12.99 -7.93 1.38
N THR A 21 -13.12 -7.25 2.53
CA THR A 21 -12.22 -6.17 2.93
C THR A 21 -10.91 -6.75 3.47
N ILE A 22 -9.78 -6.22 2.98
CA ILE A 22 -8.44 -6.62 3.41
C ILE A 22 -7.76 -5.40 4.03
N LEU A 23 -7.25 -5.55 5.26
CA LEU A 23 -6.36 -4.58 5.89
C LEU A 23 -4.94 -5.14 5.88
N ILE A 24 -3.99 -4.36 5.36
CA ILE A 24 -2.59 -4.75 5.25
C ILE A 24 -1.76 -3.82 6.13
N ALA A 25 -0.98 -4.39 7.04
CA ALA A 25 0.05 -3.68 7.79
C ALA A 25 1.41 -4.14 7.26
N GLU A 26 2.19 -3.22 6.71
CA GLU A 26 3.43 -3.53 5.99
C GLU A 26 4.51 -2.48 6.27
N GLN A 27 5.77 -2.92 6.40
CA GLN A 27 6.91 -2.00 6.53
C GLN A 27 7.43 -1.59 5.14
N TYR A 28 7.36 -2.48 4.16
CA TYR A 28 7.75 -2.20 2.77
C TYR A 28 6.55 -1.91 1.86
N ALA A 29 6.00 -0.69 2.00
CA ALA A 29 4.76 -0.31 1.32
C ALA A 29 4.86 -0.14 -0.20
N LYS A 30 6.07 0.06 -0.75
CA LYS A 30 6.28 0.38 -2.19
C LYS A 30 5.52 -0.56 -3.14
N PRO A 31 5.54 -1.90 -2.96
CA PRO A 31 4.89 -2.81 -3.92
C PRO A 31 3.40 -3.02 -3.63
N ILE A 32 2.93 -2.62 -2.46
CA ILE A 32 1.54 -2.77 -2.02
C ILE A 32 0.73 -1.50 -2.31
N LEU A 33 1.34 -0.31 -2.21
CA LEU A 33 0.68 0.97 -2.43
C LEU A 33 -0.11 1.04 -3.76
N PRO A 34 0.37 0.47 -4.89
CA PRO A 34 -0.40 0.48 -6.15
C PRO A 34 -1.68 -0.36 -6.15
N ILE A 35 -1.86 -1.27 -5.18
CA ILE A 35 -2.97 -2.23 -5.15
C ILE A 35 -3.98 -1.96 -4.03
N VAL A 36 -3.71 -1.01 -3.13
CA VAL A 36 -4.65 -0.60 -2.08
C VAL A 36 -5.60 0.47 -2.58
N ASP A 37 -6.77 0.56 -1.97
CA ASP A 37 -7.75 1.60 -2.29
C ASP A 37 -7.47 2.87 -1.48
N ARG A 38 -7.07 2.72 -0.22
CA ARG A 38 -6.66 3.78 0.71
C ARG A 38 -5.45 3.35 1.53
N GLY A 39 -4.64 4.32 1.95
CA GLY A 39 -3.47 4.10 2.81
C GLY A 39 -3.39 5.08 3.97
N TYR A 40 -2.73 4.64 5.03
CA TYR A 40 -2.39 5.42 6.21
C TYR A 40 -0.91 5.18 6.51
N ILE A 41 -0.13 6.25 6.58
CA ILE A 41 1.27 6.22 6.98
C ILE A 41 1.33 6.60 8.45
N ILE A 42 1.97 5.74 9.23
CA ILE A 42 2.12 5.90 10.67
C ILE A 42 3.60 6.08 10.99
N GLU A 43 3.92 7.19 11.64
CA GLU A 43 5.26 7.50 12.13
C GLU A 43 5.15 7.90 13.60
N ASN A 44 6.05 7.38 14.43
CA ASN A 44 6.08 7.68 15.88
C ASN A 44 4.73 7.47 16.60
N GLY A 45 3.92 6.52 16.13
CA GLY A 45 2.62 6.20 16.72
C GLY A 45 1.47 7.12 16.31
N ALA A 46 1.67 8.04 15.37
CA ALA A 46 0.63 8.92 14.83
C ALA A 46 0.49 8.76 13.32
N VAL A 47 -0.73 8.94 12.81
CA VAL A 47 -0.97 9.03 11.36
C VAL A 47 -0.41 10.34 10.85
N THR A 48 0.62 10.29 10.01
CA THR A 48 1.25 11.49 9.43
C THR A 48 0.69 11.82 8.05
N LEU A 49 0.34 10.80 7.26
CA LEU A 49 -0.28 10.95 5.95
C LEU A 49 -1.38 9.92 5.76
N SER A 50 -2.46 10.31 5.07
CA SER A 50 -3.52 9.38 4.67
C SER A 50 -4.18 9.85 3.38
N GLY A 51 -4.72 8.92 2.63
CA GLY A 51 -5.40 9.24 1.37
C GLY A 51 -5.79 8.01 0.57
N THR A 52 -6.39 8.28 -0.58
CA THR A 52 -6.53 7.30 -1.66
C THR A 52 -5.16 6.93 -2.22
N LYS A 53 -5.12 5.81 -2.94
CA LYS A 53 -3.93 5.41 -3.71
C LYS A 53 -3.36 6.55 -4.54
N ASP A 54 -4.21 7.26 -5.29
CA ASP A 54 -3.74 8.26 -6.24
C ASP A 54 -3.22 9.52 -5.53
N GLU A 55 -3.84 9.92 -4.41
CA GLU A 55 -3.32 11.01 -3.57
C GLU A 55 -1.95 10.66 -2.99
N LEU A 56 -1.78 9.44 -2.47
CA LEU A 56 -0.52 8.99 -1.88
C LEU A 56 0.56 8.79 -2.93
N LEU A 57 0.26 8.18 -4.08
CA LEU A 57 1.22 8.00 -5.17
C LEU A 57 1.68 9.31 -5.78
N ASN A 58 0.86 10.37 -5.73
CA ASN A 58 1.22 11.68 -6.24
C ASN A 58 1.84 12.61 -5.20
N ASN A 59 1.77 12.27 -3.92
CA ASN A 59 2.36 13.03 -2.83
C ASN A 59 3.91 13.01 -2.92
N PRO A 60 4.58 14.18 -2.99
CA PRO A 60 6.04 14.25 -3.09
C PRO A 60 6.79 13.58 -1.92
N GLU A 61 6.28 13.70 -0.69
CA GLU A 61 6.89 13.08 0.50
C GLU A 61 6.82 11.56 0.44
N VAL A 62 5.69 11.02 -0.01
CA VAL A 62 5.52 9.57 -0.23
C VAL A 62 6.44 9.07 -1.34
N LYS A 63 6.57 9.82 -2.43
CA LYS A 63 7.51 9.50 -3.52
C LYS A 63 8.95 9.46 -3.03
N ALA A 64 9.37 10.47 -2.26
CA ALA A 64 10.71 10.52 -1.69
C ALA A 64 10.96 9.35 -0.73
N ALA A 65 10.03 9.09 0.19
CA ALA A 65 10.18 8.07 1.23
C ALA A 65 10.17 6.62 0.69
N TYR A 66 9.31 6.32 -0.29
CA TYR A 66 9.10 4.93 -0.75
C TYR A 66 9.62 4.63 -2.16
N PHE A 67 9.77 5.64 -3.01
CA PHE A 67 10.14 5.47 -4.42
C PHE A 67 11.52 6.03 -4.77
N GLY A 68 12.11 6.86 -3.90
CA GLY A 68 13.47 7.41 -4.06
C GLY A 68 13.57 8.47 -5.17
N VAL A 69 12.51 9.25 -5.35
CA VAL A 69 12.38 10.33 -6.35
C VAL A 69 12.11 11.67 -5.68
#